data_AF-A0A4Q7UBP9-F1
#
_entry.id   AF-A0A4Q7UBP9-F1
#
_cell.length_a   1.000
_cell.length_b   1.000
_cell.length_c   1.000
_cell.angle_alpha   90.00
_cell.angle_beta   90.00
_cell.angle_gamma   90.00
#
_symmetry.space_group_name_H-M   'P 1'
#
loop_
_entity.id
_entity.type
_entity.pdbx_description
1 polymer ?
#
loop_
_entity_poly.entity_id
_entity_poly.type
_entity_poly.pdbx_seq_one_letter_code
_entity_poly.pdbx_strand_id
1 'polypeptide(L)'
;MLLSGYAMQDNPVVTILMAQPGAGKSRIASNIREALDDGGGVVEVDSDLYKPFHPDYAELMMTDDQNMAAAIGPDGRAWMAQVQDYVRHHRLHAIVHDTAQDPESALGTLRAYRDAGFGTAVVALGVHESQSLQGVLHRYQEQVSERGSGRLTVAEKAALSYRGIPATAQLIDERAAADIVAVYRRDIDSAAGPAYVNRLGEDGTWAYPPGFAQAIETERARPLTERETTNFTTVQNYLRSNLAPELIPRLEHVDALAAQVTPAPQAAELADEPSTSNQGADPAPDLTPGTIAAGIVVAGAVESAELGDVEFASRDAAAQGAEAAQAATERLLGVAGSDRNGRVPAASALARAVDNYRARQAFDERSHRDQLGVESARRAPEQPRGAELDGPEQDHGYDPTD
;
A
#
# COMPACT_ATOMS: atom_id res chain seq x y z
N MET A 1 -8.96 25.24 -8.99
CA MET A 1 -9.40 24.04 -9.73
C MET A 1 -8.91 22.84 -8.92
N LEU A 2 -9.69 21.76 -8.73
CA LEU A 2 -9.36 20.66 -7.81
C LEU A 2 -7.96 20.04 -8.05
N LEU A 3 -7.43 20.18 -9.25
CA LEU A 3 -6.18 19.56 -9.71
C LEU A 3 -5.07 20.59 -10.05
N SER A 4 -5.15 21.83 -9.54
CA SER A 4 -4.16 22.88 -9.88
C SER A 4 -2.78 22.73 -9.20
N GLY A 5 -2.60 21.72 -8.34
CA GLY A 5 -1.34 21.46 -7.62
C GLY A 5 -0.44 20.41 -8.26
N TYR A 6 -0.82 19.87 -9.42
CA TYR A 6 -0.10 18.79 -10.10
C TYR A 6 0.68 19.32 -11.31
N ALA A 7 1.91 18.83 -11.48
CA ALA A 7 2.76 19.20 -12.60
C ALA A 7 2.65 18.18 -13.75
N MET A 8 2.78 18.69 -14.97
CA MET A 8 2.87 17.88 -16.18
C MET A 8 4.15 17.04 -16.16
N GLN A 9 4.05 15.81 -16.64
CA GLN A 9 5.15 14.85 -16.66
C GLN A 9 5.53 14.49 -18.10
N ASP A 10 6.84 14.41 -18.37
CA ASP A 10 7.36 13.96 -19.66
C ASP A 10 7.02 12.47 -19.87
N ASN A 11 7.18 11.67 -18.82
CA ASN A 11 6.88 10.23 -18.78
C ASN A 11 5.80 9.93 -17.72
N PRO A 12 4.52 10.25 -17.98
CA PRO A 12 3.46 10.07 -17.01
C PRO A 12 3.18 8.59 -16.79
N VAL A 13 2.78 8.27 -15.56
CA VAL A 13 2.55 6.89 -15.09
C VAL A 13 1.18 6.84 -14.46
N VAL A 14 0.41 5.82 -14.84
CA VAL A 14 -0.81 5.45 -14.12
C VAL A 14 -0.58 4.14 -13.38
N THR A 15 -0.96 4.11 -12.11
CA THR A 15 -1.07 2.88 -11.34
C THR A 15 -2.53 2.56 -11.11
N ILE A 16 -3.03 1.46 -11.68
CA ILE A 16 -4.34 0.92 -11.32
C ILE A 16 -4.17 0.10 -10.04
N LEU A 17 -4.73 0.59 -8.95
CA LEU A 17 -4.71 -0.08 -7.66
C LEU A 17 -5.98 -0.91 -7.48
N MET A 18 -5.87 -2.21 -7.75
CA MET A 18 -6.94 -3.18 -7.63
C MET A 18 -7.04 -3.71 -6.20
N ALA A 19 -8.10 -3.36 -5.49
CA ALA A 19 -8.33 -3.83 -4.14
C ALA A 19 -9.82 -3.91 -3.81
N GLN A 20 -10.25 -5.03 -3.24
CA GLN A 20 -11.63 -5.15 -2.78
C GLN A 20 -11.89 -4.25 -1.56
N PRO A 21 -13.15 -3.83 -1.33
CA PRO A 21 -13.48 -3.04 -0.16
C PRO A 21 -12.97 -3.69 1.14
N GLY A 22 -12.31 -2.88 1.98
CA GLY A 22 -11.76 -3.33 3.26
C GLY A 22 -10.40 -4.06 3.20
N ALA A 23 -9.82 -4.27 2.01
CA ALA A 23 -8.51 -4.92 1.87
C ALA A 23 -7.31 -4.10 2.42
N GLY A 24 -7.50 -2.81 2.74
CA GLY A 24 -6.44 -1.97 3.33
C GLY A 24 -5.57 -1.21 2.32
N LYS A 25 -6.14 -0.78 1.19
CA LYS A 25 -5.42 -0.11 0.08
C LYS A 25 -4.69 1.20 0.45
N SER A 26 -5.04 1.86 1.55
CA SER A 26 -4.48 3.19 1.89
C SER A 26 -2.97 3.20 2.05
N ARG A 27 -2.38 2.17 2.69
CA ARG A 27 -0.93 2.13 2.90
C ARG A 27 -0.17 1.96 1.59
N ILE A 28 -0.62 1.04 0.72
CA ILE A 28 0.02 0.85 -0.58
C ILE A 28 -0.17 2.07 -1.49
N ALA A 29 -1.35 2.71 -1.45
CA ALA A 29 -1.58 3.96 -2.18
C ALA A 29 -0.61 5.06 -1.74
N SER A 30 -0.37 5.21 -0.43
CA SER A 30 0.64 6.15 0.10
C SER A 30 2.04 5.85 -0.42
N ASN A 31 2.44 4.57 -0.41
CA ASN A 31 3.75 4.16 -0.90
C ASN A 31 3.90 4.43 -2.40
N ILE A 32 2.88 4.13 -3.21
CA ILE A 32 2.89 4.41 -4.66
C ILE A 32 2.99 5.92 -4.89
N ARG A 33 2.21 6.72 -4.16
CA ARG A 33 2.23 8.18 -4.26
C ARG A 33 3.62 8.72 -3.95
N GLU A 34 4.25 8.27 -2.87
CA GLU A 34 5.60 8.69 -2.49
C GLU A 34 6.66 8.24 -3.48
N ALA A 35 6.48 7.07 -4.12
CA ALA A 35 7.42 6.57 -5.12
C ALA A 35 7.32 7.31 -6.46
N LEU A 36 6.13 7.79 -6.82
CA LEU A 36 5.88 8.54 -8.06
C LEU A 36 6.02 10.06 -7.90
N ASP A 37 6.03 10.58 -6.67
CA ASP A 37 6.15 12.01 -6.44
C ASP A 37 7.61 12.49 -6.63
N ASP A 38 7.88 13.00 -7.82
CA ASP A 38 9.16 13.60 -8.21
C ASP A 38 9.17 15.14 -8.09
N GLY A 39 8.22 15.69 -7.32
CA GLY A 39 8.01 17.13 -7.16
C GLY A 39 6.82 17.67 -7.96
N GLY A 40 6.18 16.83 -8.78
CA GLY A 40 4.95 17.15 -9.52
C GLY A 40 3.66 16.60 -8.92
N GLY A 41 3.72 15.77 -7.87
CA GLY A 41 2.56 15.15 -7.24
C GLY A 41 1.89 14.05 -8.07
N VAL A 42 0.96 13.33 -7.44
CA VAL A 42 0.21 12.20 -8.03
C VAL A 42 -1.28 12.35 -7.76
N VAL A 43 -2.09 12.30 -8.81
CA VAL A 43 -3.55 12.44 -8.71
C VAL A 43 -4.17 11.14 -8.22
N GLU A 44 -4.90 11.17 -7.11
CA GLU A 44 -5.74 10.05 -6.71
C GLU A 44 -7.12 10.12 -7.39
N VAL A 45 -7.46 9.05 -8.10
CA VAL A 45 -8.72 8.91 -8.84
C VAL A 45 -9.57 7.84 -8.17
N ASP A 46 -10.60 8.27 -7.43
CA ASP A 46 -11.58 7.39 -6.79
C ASP A 46 -12.95 8.10 -6.77
N SER A 47 -13.99 7.45 -7.28
CA SER A 47 -15.35 7.99 -7.27
C SER A 47 -15.82 8.42 -5.87
N ASP A 48 -15.35 7.76 -4.81
CA ASP A 48 -15.70 8.09 -3.44
C ASP A 48 -15.18 9.48 -3.00
N LEU A 49 -14.09 9.98 -3.61
CA LEU A 49 -13.57 11.31 -3.33
C LEU A 49 -14.47 12.43 -3.88
N TYR A 50 -15.30 12.11 -4.88
CA TYR A 50 -16.11 13.11 -5.57
C TYR A 50 -17.56 13.17 -5.05
N LYS A 51 -18.07 12.07 -4.49
CA LYS A 51 -19.42 11.97 -3.95
C LYS A 51 -19.79 13.10 -2.97
N PRO A 52 -18.90 13.56 -2.06
CA PRO A 52 -19.22 14.67 -1.16
C PRO A 52 -19.53 16.01 -1.85
N PHE A 53 -19.19 16.16 -3.14
CA PHE A 53 -19.54 17.36 -3.92
C PHE A 53 -20.94 17.27 -4.55
N HIS A 54 -21.66 16.16 -4.41
CA HIS A 54 -23.03 16.04 -4.89
C HIS A 54 -23.99 16.89 -4.04
N PRO A 55 -24.89 17.69 -4.66
CA PRO A 55 -25.82 18.56 -3.94
C PRO A 55 -26.61 17.82 -2.84
N ASP A 56 -27.06 16.61 -3.15
CA ASP A 56 -27.90 15.80 -2.26
C ASP A 56 -27.09 14.89 -1.30
N TYR A 57 -25.75 14.96 -1.31
CA TYR A 57 -24.90 14.04 -0.53
C TYR A 57 -25.21 14.08 0.97
N ALA A 58 -25.30 15.30 1.52
CA ALA A 58 -25.50 15.50 2.96
C ALA A 58 -26.88 15.00 3.41
N GLU A 59 -27.93 15.28 2.63
CA GLU A 59 -29.29 14.82 2.93
C GLU A 59 -29.38 13.30 2.87
N LEU A 60 -28.89 12.68 1.79
CA LEU A 60 -28.93 11.23 1.62
C LEU A 60 -28.11 10.51 2.71
N MET A 61 -26.96 11.05 3.13
CA MET A 61 -26.20 10.51 4.26
C MET A 61 -26.95 10.55 5.59
N MET A 62 -27.87 11.50 5.78
CA MET A 62 -28.65 11.60 7.01
C MET A 62 -29.91 10.72 6.97
N THR A 63 -30.54 10.59 5.80
CA THR A 63 -31.86 9.95 5.68
C THR A 63 -31.79 8.49 5.22
N ASP A 64 -30.78 8.13 4.43
CA ASP A 64 -30.62 6.80 3.82
C ASP A 64 -29.16 6.52 3.46
N ASP A 65 -28.29 6.46 4.48
CA ASP A 65 -26.85 6.23 4.31
C ASP A 65 -26.53 4.90 3.59
N GLN A 66 -27.43 3.92 3.72
CA GLN A 66 -27.34 2.61 3.07
C GLN A 66 -27.54 2.70 1.56
N ASN A 67 -28.51 3.49 1.06
CA ASN A 67 -28.77 3.62 -0.39
C ASN A 67 -28.11 4.85 -1.03
N MET A 68 -27.59 5.81 -0.25
CA MET A 68 -26.92 7.02 -0.75
C MET A 68 -25.92 6.70 -1.88
N ALA A 69 -25.04 5.72 -1.66
CA ALA A 69 -23.99 5.39 -2.63
C ALA A 69 -24.53 4.81 -3.95
N ALA A 70 -25.74 4.23 -3.94
CA ALA A 70 -26.43 3.79 -5.14
C ALA A 70 -27.09 4.98 -5.86
N ALA A 71 -27.74 5.88 -5.11
CA ALA A 71 -28.45 7.04 -5.64
C ALA A 71 -27.53 7.99 -6.42
N ILE A 72 -26.37 8.37 -5.86
CA ILE A 72 -25.42 9.32 -6.49
C ILE A 72 -24.25 8.63 -7.20
N GLY A 73 -24.27 7.29 -7.25
CA GLY A 73 -23.23 6.49 -7.86
C GLY A 73 -22.98 6.82 -9.35
N PRO A 74 -24.02 7.03 -10.18
CA PRO A 74 -23.85 7.44 -11.57
C PRO A 74 -23.07 8.74 -11.73
N ASP A 75 -23.41 9.80 -10.97
CA ASP A 75 -22.72 11.09 -11.05
C ASP A 75 -21.27 10.99 -10.58
N GLY A 76 -21.02 10.25 -9.49
CA GLY A 76 -19.66 9.99 -9.02
C GLY A 76 -18.79 9.28 -10.08
N ARG A 77 -19.36 8.37 -10.87
CA ARG A 77 -18.65 7.72 -11.99
C ARG A 77 -18.43 8.69 -13.16
N ALA A 78 -19.40 9.54 -13.47
CA ALA A 78 -19.26 10.55 -14.52
C ALA A 78 -18.14 11.56 -14.19
N TRP A 79 -18.07 12.03 -12.94
CA TRP A 79 -16.97 12.90 -12.49
C TRP A 79 -15.63 12.19 -12.48
N MET A 80 -15.58 10.92 -12.06
CA MET A 80 -14.36 10.13 -12.15
C MET A 80 -13.85 10.01 -13.60
N ALA A 81 -14.74 9.83 -14.58
CA ALA A 81 -14.36 9.81 -15.98
C ALA A 81 -13.78 11.16 -16.44
N GLN A 82 -14.39 12.28 -16.05
CA GLN A 82 -13.86 13.63 -16.33
C GLN A 82 -12.48 13.87 -15.72
N VAL A 83 -12.24 13.38 -14.49
CA VAL A 83 -10.92 13.47 -13.84
C VAL A 83 -9.89 12.63 -14.61
N GLN A 84 -10.24 11.42 -15.03
CA GLN A 84 -9.33 10.59 -15.83
C GLN A 84 -8.99 11.24 -17.17
N ASP A 85 -9.96 11.83 -17.86
CA ASP A 85 -9.73 12.57 -19.10
C ASP A 85 -8.80 13.76 -18.87
N TYR A 86 -9.01 14.51 -17.79
CA TYR A 86 -8.13 15.61 -17.41
C TYR A 86 -6.70 15.13 -17.14
N VAL A 87 -6.54 14.08 -16.33
CA VAL A 87 -5.23 13.47 -16.03
C VAL A 87 -4.49 13.09 -17.32
N ARG A 88 -5.19 12.41 -18.25
CA ARG A 88 -4.62 12.00 -19.53
C ARG A 88 -4.21 13.20 -20.39
N HIS A 89 -5.09 14.19 -20.52
CA HIS A 89 -4.84 15.39 -21.33
C HIS A 89 -3.66 16.22 -20.79
N HIS A 90 -3.53 16.29 -19.47
CA HIS A 90 -2.48 17.08 -18.80
C HIS A 90 -1.23 16.26 -18.44
N ARG A 91 -1.17 14.98 -18.83
CA ARG A 91 -0.03 14.07 -18.58
C ARG A 91 0.42 14.07 -17.12
N LEU A 92 -0.51 13.89 -16.19
CA LEU A 92 -0.24 13.86 -14.76
C LEU A 92 -0.03 12.42 -14.28
N HIS A 93 0.87 12.18 -13.33
CA HIS A 93 0.89 10.88 -12.63
C HIS A 93 -0.45 10.64 -11.93
N ALA A 94 -0.90 9.39 -11.91
CA ALA A 94 -2.15 9.04 -11.25
C ALA A 94 -2.16 7.66 -10.59
N ILE A 95 -2.96 7.55 -9.53
CA ILE A 95 -3.38 6.29 -8.93
C ILE A 95 -4.88 6.18 -9.14
N VAL A 96 -5.31 5.21 -9.96
CA VAL A 96 -6.73 4.92 -10.15
C VAL A 96 -7.11 3.79 -9.22
N HIS A 97 -7.99 4.08 -8.28
CA HIS A 97 -8.52 3.09 -7.36
C HIS A 97 -9.62 2.29 -8.04
N ASP A 98 -9.39 1.00 -8.25
CA ASP A 98 -10.36 0.12 -8.89
C ASP A 98 -10.74 -1.06 -7.97
N THR A 99 -12.03 -1.37 -7.96
CA THR A 99 -12.55 -2.58 -7.30
C THR A 99 -12.65 -3.76 -8.27
N ALA A 100 -12.37 -3.54 -9.56
CA ALA A 100 -12.31 -4.56 -10.61
C ALA A 100 -13.58 -5.42 -10.68
N GLN A 101 -14.77 -4.83 -10.47
CA GLN A 101 -16.06 -5.54 -10.54
C GLN A 101 -16.42 -5.94 -11.97
N ASP A 102 -15.87 -5.23 -12.96
CA ASP A 102 -16.02 -5.51 -14.39
C ASP A 102 -14.61 -5.55 -15.03
N PRO A 103 -14.10 -6.76 -15.35
CA PRO A 103 -12.77 -6.91 -15.94
C PRO A 103 -12.57 -6.16 -17.26
N GLU A 104 -13.56 -6.13 -18.16
CA GLU A 104 -13.39 -5.45 -19.45
C GLU A 104 -13.40 -3.93 -19.28
N SER A 105 -14.17 -3.40 -18.32
CA SER A 105 -14.10 -1.97 -17.96
C SER A 105 -12.72 -1.60 -17.39
N ALA A 106 -12.14 -2.44 -16.54
CA ALA A 106 -10.80 -2.23 -16.00
C ALA A 106 -9.73 -2.24 -17.10
N LEU A 107 -9.80 -3.21 -18.02
CA LEU A 107 -8.92 -3.27 -19.19
C LEU A 107 -9.13 -2.08 -20.14
N GLY A 108 -10.36 -1.60 -20.30
CA GLY A 108 -10.66 -0.40 -21.07
C GLY A 108 -9.96 0.83 -20.49
N THR A 109 -9.91 0.95 -19.17
CA THR A 109 -9.18 2.02 -18.48
C THR A 109 -7.68 1.93 -18.74
N LEU A 110 -7.09 0.74 -18.60
CA LEU A 110 -5.67 0.51 -18.91
C LEU A 110 -5.33 0.89 -20.36
N ARG A 111 -6.13 0.43 -21.32
CA ARG A 111 -5.96 0.75 -22.75
C ARG A 111 -6.02 2.26 -22.98
N ALA A 112 -7.00 2.96 -22.41
CA ALA A 112 -7.15 4.40 -22.59
C ALA A 112 -5.93 5.20 -22.08
N TYR A 113 -5.29 4.76 -20.99
CA TYR A 113 -4.05 5.38 -20.52
C TYR A 113 -2.84 5.02 -21.38
N ARG A 114 -2.71 3.75 -21.79
CA ARG A 114 -1.65 3.30 -22.71
C ARG A 114 -1.69 4.06 -24.03
N ASP A 115 -2.88 4.20 -24.63
CA ASP A 115 -3.10 4.93 -25.88
C ASP A 115 -2.78 6.43 -25.74
N ALA A 116 -2.87 6.97 -24.52
CA ALA A 116 -2.45 8.34 -24.19
C ALA A 116 -0.93 8.47 -23.92
N GLY A 117 -0.15 7.39 -24.09
CA GLY A 117 1.30 7.38 -23.91
C GLY A 117 1.75 7.40 -22.45
N PHE A 118 1.00 6.75 -21.56
CA PHE A 118 1.38 6.56 -20.16
C PHE A 118 2.09 5.22 -19.97
N GLY A 119 3.06 5.19 -19.05
CA GLY A 119 3.47 3.95 -18.41
C GLY A 119 2.32 3.38 -17.56
N THR A 120 2.03 2.10 -17.70
CA THR A 120 0.89 1.42 -17.08
C THR A 120 1.35 0.40 -16.05
N ALA A 121 1.06 0.66 -14.78
CA ALA A 121 1.28 -0.27 -13.69
C ALA A 121 -0.05 -0.76 -13.12
N VAL A 122 -0.10 -2.02 -12.71
CA VAL A 122 -1.24 -2.59 -11.97
C VAL A 122 -0.74 -3.18 -10.68
N VAL A 123 -1.29 -2.70 -9.57
CA VAL A 123 -1.00 -3.21 -8.23
C VAL A 123 -2.26 -3.84 -7.68
N ALA A 124 -2.19 -5.12 -7.32
CA ALA A 124 -3.29 -5.83 -6.67
C ALA A 124 -2.96 -6.15 -5.21
N LEU A 125 -3.98 -6.16 -4.36
CA LEU A 125 -3.87 -6.67 -3.00
C LEU A 125 -4.29 -8.15 -2.92
N GLY A 126 -3.34 -9.02 -2.58
CA GLY A 126 -3.56 -10.44 -2.28
C GLY A 126 -4.06 -10.64 -0.85
N VAL A 127 -5.30 -10.25 -0.58
CA VAL A 127 -5.87 -10.27 0.78
C VAL A 127 -7.06 -11.21 0.82
N HIS A 128 -7.04 -12.15 1.75
CA HIS A 128 -8.12 -13.12 1.96
C HIS A 128 -9.46 -12.43 2.29
N GLU A 129 -10.57 -13.07 1.90
CA GLU A 129 -11.91 -12.51 2.03
C GLU A 129 -12.24 -12.12 3.49
N SER A 130 -11.91 -12.99 4.46
CA SER A 130 -12.15 -12.73 5.89
C SER A 130 -11.56 -11.41 6.38
N GLN A 131 -10.31 -11.12 6.00
CA GLN A 131 -9.60 -9.90 6.38
C GLN A 131 -10.25 -8.66 5.77
N SER A 132 -10.68 -8.75 4.51
CA SER A 132 -11.31 -7.63 3.81
C SER A 132 -12.72 -7.34 4.34
N LEU A 133 -13.53 -8.37 4.59
CA LEU A 133 -14.87 -8.22 5.17
C LEU A 133 -14.81 -7.72 6.62
N GLN A 134 -13.84 -8.19 7.41
CA GLN A 134 -13.54 -7.60 8.72
C GLN A 134 -13.22 -6.10 8.58
N GLY A 135 -12.38 -5.73 7.61
CA GLY A 135 -12.03 -4.33 7.35
C GLY A 135 -13.23 -3.46 6.98
N VAL A 136 -14.21 -4.01 6.24
CA VAL A 136 -15.49 -3.33 5.96
C VAL A 136 -16.27 -3.06 7.24
N LEU A 137 -16.46 -4.09 8.08
CA LEU A 137 -17.19 -3.96 9.35
C LEU A 137 -16.48 -3.01 10.32
N HIS A 138 -15.16 -3.13 10.44
CA HIS A 138 -14.34 -2.27 11.27
C HIS A 138 -14.46 -0.81 10.86
N ARG A 139 -14.29 -0.50 9.57
CA ARG A 139 -14.42 0.88 9.08
C ARG A 139 -15.83 1.43 9.31
N TYR A 140 -16.86 0.62 9.10
CA TYR A 140 -18.24 1.03 9.38
C TYR A 140 -18.42 1.37 10.87
N GLN A 141 -17.95 0.49 11.77
CA GLN A 141 -18.06 0.71 13.20
C GLN A 141 -17.31 1.97 13.65
N GLU A 142 -16.10 2.20 13.15
CA GLU A 142 -15.35 3.43 13.45
C GLU A 142 -16.14 4.68 13.02
N GLN A 143 -16.75 4.67 11.82
CA GLN A 143 -17.57 5.79 11.35
C GLN A 143 -18.80 6.02 12.23
N VAL A 144 -19.49 4.94 12.65
CA VAL A 144 -20.63 5.02 13.57
C VAL A 144 -20.19 5.59 14.91
N SER A 145 -19.07 5.12 15.46
CA SER A 145 -18.51 5.62 16.73
C SER A 145 -18.13 7.10 16.65
N GLU A 146 -17.55 7.56 15.54
CA GLU A 146 -17.11 8.95 15.35
C GLU A 146 -18.25 9.92 15.01
N ARG A 147 -19.23 9.49 14.20
CA ARG A 147 -20.18 10.39 13.50
C ARG A 147 -21.64 10.03 13.72
N GLY A 148 -21.93 8.93 14.42
CA GLY A 148 -23.28 8.39 14.62
C GLY A 148 -23.87 7.69 13.38
N SER A 149 -23.16 7.68 12.25
CA SER A 149 -23.57 7.02 11.00
C SER A 149 -22.34 6.56 10.21
N GLY A 150 -22.51 5.55 9.36
CA GLY A 150 -21.39 4.93 8.65
C GLY A 150 -21.80 4.30 7.34
N ARG A 151 -20.90 4.28 6.36
CA ARG A 151 -21.19 3.71 5.04
C ARG A 151 -20.80 2.25 4.99
N LEU A 152 -21.79 1.37 5.16
CA LEU A 152 -21.57 -0.07 5.03
C LEU A 152 -21.50 -0.48 3.55
N THR A 153 -20.46 -1.21 3.18
CA THR A 153 -20.34 -1.73 1.82
C THR A 153 -21.41 -2.81 1.58
N VAL A 154 -22.08 -2.74 0.43
CA VAL A 154 -23.02 -3.78 -0.03
C VAL A 154 -22.25 -5.10 -0.26
N ALA A 155 -22.69 -6.18 0.40
CA ALA A 155 -22.00 -7.46 0.38
C ALA A 155 -21.81 -8.03 -1.04
N GLU A 156 -22.82 -7.90 -1.90
CA GLU A 156 -22.75 -8.34 -3.29
C GLU A 156 -21.64 -7.60 -4.07
N LYS A 157 -21.47 -6.30 -3.85
CA LYS A 157 -20.39 -5.51 -4.47
C LYS A 157 -19.01 -5.92 -3.97
N ALA A 158 -18.89 -6.26 -2.68
CA ALA A 158 -17.65 -6.79 -2.13
C ALA A 158 -17.31 -8.16 -2.75
N ALA A 159 -18.29 -9.06 -2.88
CA ALA A 159 -18.12 -10.38 -3.50
C ALA A 159 -17.79 -10.30 -5.00
N LEU A 160 -18.46 -9.40 -5.74
CA LEU A 160 -18.15 -9.11 -7.14
C LEU A 160 -16.71 -8.63 -7.31
N SER A 161 -16.29 -7.70 -6.45
CA SER A 161 -14.90 -7.21 -6.44
C SER A 161 -13.90 -8.32 -6.10
N TYR A 162 -14.20 -9.15 -5.10
CA TYR A 162 -13.33 -10.25 -4.71
C TYR A 162 -13.10 -11.22 -5.89
N ARG A 163 -14.15 -11.60 -6.63
CA ARG A 163 -14.04 -12.46 -7.83
C ARG A 163 -13.45 -11.74 -9.06
N GLY A 164 -13.76 -10.46 -9.23
CA GLY A 164 -13.39 -9.71 -10.43
C GLY A 164 -11.90 -9.34 -10.49
N ILE A 165 -11.24 -9.15 -9.34
CA ILE A 165 -9.79 -8.89 -9.27
C ILE A 165 -8.95 -9.99 -9.96
N PRO A 166 -9.03 -11.28 -9.57
CA PRO A 166 -8.26 -12.34 -10.23
C PRO A 166 -8.68 -12.55 -11.69
N ALA A 167 -9.97 -12.37 -12.03
CA ALA A 167 -10.43 -12.41 -13.42
C ALA A 167 -9.81 -11.30 -14.28
N THR A 168 -9.69 -10.09 -13.73
CA THR A 168 -9.02 -8.96 -14.38
C THR A 168 -7.52 -9.21 -14.52
N ALA A 169 -6.88 -9.73 -13.47
CA ALA A 169 -5.47 -10.11 -13.49
C ALA A 169 -5.18 -11.17 -14.55
N GLN A 170 -6.07 -12.15 -14.73
CA GLN A 170 -5.93 -13.18 -15.77
C GLN A 170 -5.96 -12.57 -17.16
N LEU A 171 -6.88 -11.63 -17.42
CA LEU A 171 -6.92 -10.93 -18.70
C LEU A 171 -5.67 -10.05 -18.93
N ILE A 172 -5.08 -9.49 -17.86
CA ILE A 172 -3.82 -8.74 -17.95
C ILE A 172 -2.67 -9.68 -18.33
N ASP A 173 -2.55 -10.83 -17.67
CA ASP A 173 -1.58 -11.88 -17.97
C ASP A 173 -1.69 -12.33 -19.44
N GLU A 174 -2.90 -12.66 -19.90
CA GLU A 174 -3.17 -13.18 -21.25
C GLU A 174 -2.93 -12.15 -22.36
N ARG A 175 -3.22 -10.87 -22.09
CA ARG A 175 -3.24 -9.82 -23.11
C ARG A 175 -2.06 -8.84 -23.01
N ALA A 176 -1.13 -9.05 -22.08
CA ALA A 176 -0.02 -8.13 -21.82
C ALA A 176 -0.50 -6.67 -21.64
N ALA A 177 -1.60 -6.49 -20.90
CA ALA A 177 -2.36 -5.24 -20.86
C ALA A 177 -1.76 -4.15 -19.95
N ALA A 178 -0.69 -4.45 -19.23
CA ALA A 178 0.04 -3.52 -18.37
C ALA A 178 1.56 -3.70 -18.58
N ASP A 179 2.33 -2.65 -18.32
CA ASP A 179 3.80 -2.70 -18.43
C ASP A 179 4.42 -3.33 -17.18
N ILE A 180 3.79 -3.13 -16.01
CA ILE A 180 4.20 -3.75 -14.75
C ILE A 180 2.97 -4.23 -14.00
N VAL A 181 3.08 -5.42 -13.40
CA VAL A 181 2.10 -5.97 -12.46
C VAL A 181 2.77 -6.33 -11.15
N ALA A 182 2.10 -6.08 -10.02
CA ALA A 182 2.59 -6.45 -8.71
C ALA A 182 1.47 -6.87 -7.75
N VAL A 183 1.75 -7.85 -6.89
CA VAL A 183 0.85 -8.26 -5.80
C VAL A 183 1.47 -7.87 -4.47
N TYR A 184 0.70 -7.17 -3.65
CA TYR A 184 1.09 -6.83 -2.27
C TYR A 184 0.16 -7.48 -1.26
N ARG A 185 0.71 -7.71 -0.06
CA ARG A 185 -0.03 -8.15 1.13
C ARG A 185 -0.57 -6.91 1.87
N ARG A 186 -1.58 -7.12 2.73
CA ARG A 186 -2.15 -6.04 3.55
C ARG A 186 -1.12 -5.42 4.49
N ASP A 187 -0.37 -6.27 5.19
CA ASP A 187 0.71 -5.86 6.08
C ASP A 187 2.01 -5.78 5.27
N ILE A 188 2.27 -4.60 4.73
CA ILE A 188 3.54 -4.32 4.07
C ILE A 188 4.61 -4.24 5.15
N ASP A 189 5.40 -5.29 5.31
CA ASP A 189 6.75 -5.09 5.80
C ASP A 189 7.54 -4.50 4.63
N SER A 190 7.93 -3.23 4.75
CA SER A 190 8.68 -2.50 3.72
C SER A 190 9.99 -3.19 3.36
N ALA A 191 10.51 -4.09 4.22
CA ALA A 191 11.67 -4.91 3.93
C ALA A 191 11.37 -6.12 3.01
N ALA A 192 10.12 -6.59 2.95
CA ALA A 192 9.76 -7.82 2.23
C ALA A 192 9.37 -7.61 0.76
N GLY A 193 9.11 -6.37 0.34
CA GLY A 193 8.73 -6.06 -1.05
C GLY A 193 7.37 -6.66 -1.48
N PRO A 194 7.07 -6.66 -2.79
CA PRO A 194 5.87 -7.32 -3.32
C PRO A 194 5.96 -8.84 -3.20
N ALA A 195 4.81 -9.51 -3.05
CA ALA A 195 4.71 -10.97 -3.11
C ALA A 195 4.96 -11.53 -4.52
N TYR A 196 4.66 -10.72 -5.54
CA TYR A 196 4.86 -11.04 -6.94
C TYR A 196 5.09 -9.76 -7.71
N VAL A 197 5.96 -9.80 -8.71
CA VAL A 197 6.15 -8.73 -9.68
C VAL A 197 6.51 -9.33 -11.04
N ASN A 198 5.95 -8.77 -12.10
CA ASN A 198 6.36 -9.07 -13.46
C ASN A 198 6.30 -7.79 -14.30
N ARG A 199 7.08 -7.76 -15.37
CA ARG A 199 7.21 -6.62 -16.26
C ARG A 199 7.15 -7.08 -17.70
N LEU A 200 6.58 -6.23 -18.55
CA LEU A 200 6.58 -6.42 -19.98
C LEU A 200 7.91 -5.92 -20.56
N GLY A 201 8.55 -6.75 -21.37
CA GLY A 201 9.72 -6.37 -22.16
C GLY A 201 9.31 -5.50 -23.35
N GLU A 202 10.30 -4.87 -23.98
CA GLU A 202 10.11 -4.03 -25.17
C GLU A 202 9.53 -4.78 -26.37
N ASP A 203 9.73 -6.10 -26.42
CA ASP A 203 9.17 -7.00 -27.43
C ASP A 203 7.69 -7.35 -27.20
N GLY A 204 7.08 -6.79 -26.15
CA GLY A 204 5.70 -7.07 -25.77
C GLY A 204 5.51 -8.43 -25.10
N THR A 205 6.58 -9.08 -24.66
CA THR A 205 6.52 -10.34 -23.92
C THR A 205 6.80 -10.14 -22.44
N TRP A 206 6.22 -10.98 -21.58
CA TRP A 206 6.50 -10.93 -20.16
C TRP A 206 7.92 -11.40 -19.85
N ALA A 207 8.64 -10.69 -18.98
CA ALA A 207 9.99 -11.07 -18.56
C ALA A 207 10.04 -12.43 -17.84
N TYR A 208 8.96 -12.80 -17.16
CA TYR A 208 8.75 -14.11 -16.56
C TYR A 208 7.42 -14.70 -17.02
N PRO A 209 7.20 -16.03 -16.95
CA PRO A 209 5.90 -16.61 -17.26
C PRO A 209 4.77 -15.85 -16.54
N PRO A 210 3.67 -15.51 -17.25
CA PRO A 210 2.55 -14.79 -16.66
C PRO A 210 1.98 -15.59 -15.49
N GLY A 211 1.67 -14.89 -14.40
CA GLY A 211 1.28 -15.50 -13.14
C GLY A 211 0.67 -14.52 -12.15
N PHE A 212 0.23 -13.34 -12.62
CA PHE A 212 -0.35 -12.31 -11.78
C PHE A 212 -1.63 -12.78 -11.11
N ALA A 213 -2.54 -13.41 -11.85
CA ALA A 213 -3.78 -13.97 -11.29
C ALA A 213 -3.49 -15.05 -10.25
N GLN A 214 -2.58 -15.97 -10.57
CA GLN A 214 -2.20 -17.05 -9.66
C GLN A 214 -1.54 -16.52 -8.39
N ALA A 215 -0.71 -15.48 -8.48
CA ALA A 215 -0.10 -14.87 -7.31
C ALA A 215 -1.11 -14.24 -6.35
N ILE A 216 -2.17 -13.62 -6.89
CA ILE A 216 -3.28 -13.08 -6.07
C ILE A 216 -3.98 -14.22 -5.32
N GLU A 217 -4.30 -15.32 -6.00
CA GLU A 217 -4.97 -16.46 -5.37
C GLU A 217 -4.07 -17.16 -4.34
N THR A 218 -2.77 -17.28 -4.63
CA THR A 218 -1.79 -17.83 -3.68
C THR A 218 -1.74 -17.01 -2.39
N GLU A 219 -1.68 -15.68 -2.48
CA GLU A 219 -1.67 -14.82 -1.29
C GLU A 219 -3.01 -14.80 -0.56
N ARG A 220 -4.13 -14.95 -1.27
CA ARG A 220 -5.45 -15.11 -0.63
C ARG A 220 -5.55 -16.41 0.15
N ALA A 221 -5.03 -17.52 -0.39
CA ALA A 221 -5.09 -18.82 0.25
C ALA A 221 -3.99 -19.04 1.31
N ARG A 222 -3.04 -18.11 1.44
CA ARG A 222 -1.92 -18.23 2.37
C ARG A 222 -2.41 -18.26 3.83
N PRO A 223 -1.89 -19.17 4.66
CA PRO A 223 -2.12 -19.11 6.10
C PRO A 223 -1.64 -17.78 6.69
N LEU A 224 -2.44 -17.22 7.61
CA LEU A 224 -2.07 -16.03 8.37
C LEU A 224 -0.86 -16.33 9.25
N THR A 225 0.05 -15.38 9.33
CA THR A 225 1.12 -15.38 10.34
C THR A 225 0.52 -15.23 11.74
N GLU A 226 1.32 -15.52 12.77
CA GLU A 226 0.93 -15.31 14.17
C GLU A 226 0.55 -13.85 14.45
N ARG A 227 1.32 -12.89 13.90
CA ARG A 227 1.03 -11.45 14.01
C ARG A 227 -0.29 -11.10 13.34
N GLU A 228 -0.52 -11.57 12.12
CA GLU A 228 -1.78 -11.36 11.39
C GLU A 228 -2.97 -11.97 12.14
N THR A 229 -2.81 -13.17 12.69
CA THR A 229 -3.84 -13.86 13.49
C THR A 229 -4.17 -13.10 14.77
N THR A 230 -3.16 -12.59 15.47
CA THR A 230 -3.32 -11.78 16.69
C THR A 230 -4.06 -10.48 16.39
N ASN A 231 -3.66 -9.77 15.33
CA ASN A 231 -4.33 -8.55 14.90
C ASN A 231 -5.80 -8.83 14.51
N PHE A 232 -6.02 -9.85 13.68
CA PHE A 232 -7.36 -10.26 13.26
C PHE A 232 -8.26 -10.60 14.46
N THR A 233 -7.76 -11.34 15.44
CA THR A 233 -8.50 -11.72 16.66
C THR A 233 -8.83 -10.49 17.51
N THR A 234 -7.88 -9.56 17.65
CA THR A 234 -8.08 -8.30 18.38
C THR A 234 -9.21 -7.48 17.76
N VAL A 235 -9.20 -7.33 16.43
CA VAL A 235 -10.25 -6.61 15.71
C VAL A 235 -11.59 -7.35 15.77
N GLN A 236 -11.62 -8.69 15.66
CA GLN A 236 -12.86 -9.47 15.83
C GLN A 236 -13.48 -9.23 17.21
N ASN A 237 -12.69 -9.24 18.28
CA ASN A 237 -13.18 -9.04 19.65
C ASN A 237 -13.72 -7.62 19.86
N TYR A 238 -13.04 -6.62 19.31
CA TYR A 238 -13.56 -5.25 19.28
C TYR A 238 -14.91 -5.18 18.58
N LEU A 239 -15.03 -5.79 17.39
CA LEU A 239 -16.26 -5.78 16.62
C LEU A 239 -17.40 -6.53 17.32
N ARG A 240 -17.14 -7.69 17.96
CA ARG A 240 -18.15 -8.40 18.77
C ARG A 240 -18.72 -7.54 19.88
N SER A 241 -17.90 -6.66 20.46
CA SER A 241 -18.29 -5.83 21.61
C SER A 241 -19.03 -4.55 21.20
N ASN A 242 -18.84 -4.07 19.97
CA ASN A 242 -19.29 -2.74 19.55
C ASN A 242 -20.26 -2.73 18.35
N LEU A 243 -20.31 -3.80 17.55
CA LEU A 243 -21.25 -3.87 16.42
C LEU A 243 -22.70 -3.99 16.90
N ALA A 244 -23.60 -3.39 16.13
CA ALA A 244 -25.03 -3.57 16.31
C ALA A 244 -25.43 -5.05 16.14
N PRO A 245 -26.41 -5.56 16.93
CA PRO A 245 -26.80 -6.98 16.93
C PRO A 245 -27.11 -7.56 15.55
N GLU A 246 -27.71 -6.76 14.66
CA GLU A 246 -28.07 -7.15 13.29
C GLU A 246 -26.86 -7.42 12.38
N LEU A 247 -25.67 -6.92 12.73
CA LEU A 247 -24.43 -7.16 11.98
C LEU A 247 -23.61 -8.34 12.51
N ILE A 248 -23.96 -8.90 13.67
CA ILE A 248 -23.26 -10.05 14.26
C ILE A 248 -23.23 -11.27 13.33
N PRO A 249 -24.31 -11.65 12.60
CA PRO A 249 -24.24 -12.76 11.65
C PRO A 249 -23.20 -12.56 10.54
N ARG A 250 -22.94 -11.31 10.13
CA ARG A 250 -21.86 -11.01 9.17
C ARG A 250 -20.49 -11.20 9.79
N LEU A 251 -20.33 -10.89 11.08
CA LEU A 251 -19.08 -11.10 11.81
C LEU A 251 -18.80 -12.60 12.03
N GLU A 252 -19.82 -13.41 12.28
CA GLU A 252 -19.70 -14.87 12.38
C GLU A 252 -19.31 -15.50 11.03
N HIS A 253 -19.84 -14.97 9.92
CA HIS A 253 -19.39 -15.37 8.58
C HIS A 253 -17.90 -15.07 8.35
N VAL A 254 -17.42 -13.92 8.86
CA VAL A 254 -16.00 -13.57 8.83
C VAL A 254 -15.15 -14.57 9.62
N ASP A 255 -15.62 -15.07 10.77
CA ASP A 255 -14.93 -16.13 11.52
C ASP A 255 -14.85 -17.44 10.71
N ALA A 256 -15.95 -17.85 10.08
CA ALA A 256 -16.01 -19.07 9.28
C ALA A 256 -15.04 -19.03 8.09
N LEU A 257 -14.90 -17.87 7.46
CA LEU A 257 -13.88 -17.65 6.41
C LEU A 257 -12.47 -17.67 7.00
N ALA A 258 -12.24 -17.00 8.13
CA ALA A 258 -10.92 -16.94 8.75
C ALA A 258 -10.39 -18.33 9.14
N ALA A 259 -11.27 -19.23 9.58
CA ALA A 259 -10.90 -20.61 9.91
C ALA A 259 -10.21 -21.38 8.76
N GLN A 260 -10.37 -20.94 7.50
CA GLN A 260 -9.72 -21.55 6.32
C GLN A 260 -8.25 -21.16 6.19
N VAL A 261 -7.84 -20.02 6.77
CA VAL A 261 -6.50 -19.44 6.64
C VAL A 261 -5.82 -19.22 7.99
N THR A 262 -6.50 -19.44 9.12
CA THR A 262 -5.86 -19.43 10.43
C THR A 262 -5.17 -20.78 10.65
N PRO A 263 -3.87 -20.81 10.98
CA PRO A 263 -3.20 -22.05 11.36
C PRO A 263 -3.95 -22.72 12.51
N ALA A 264 -4.16 -24.04 12.43
CA ALA A 264 -4.65 -24.77 13.60
C ALA A 264 -3.69 -24.51 14.77
N PRO A 265 -4.19 -24.29 16.00
CA PRO A 265 -3.31 -24.14 17.15
C PRO A 265 -2.47 -25.42 17.23
N GLN A 266 -1.17 -25.30 16.95
CA GLN A 266 -0.24 -26.38 17.25
C GLN A 266 -0.32 -26.56 18.76
N ALA A 267 -0.84 -27.70 19.21
CA ALA A 267 -0.65 -28.14 20.57
C ALA A 267 0.85 -28.01 20.86
N ALA A 268 1.21 -27.24 21.88
CA ALA A 268 2.58 -26.97 22.25
C ALA A 268 3.38 -28.28 22.30
N GLU A 269 4.14 -28.57 21.25
CA GLU A 269 5.02 -29.73 21.20
C GLU A 269 6.45 -29.23 21.34
N LEU A 270 6.96 -29.47 22.54
CA LEU A 270 8.37 -29.45 22.90
C LEU A 270 9.19 -30.23 21.86
N ALA A 271 10.00 -29.54 21.05
CA ALA A 271 11.26 -30.06 20.54
C ALA A 271 12.11 -28.92 19.95
N ASP A 272 13.16 -28.58 20.68
CA ASP A 272 14.34 -27.87 20.22
C ASP A 272 15.13 -28.83 19.31
N GLU A 273 15.13 -28.63 17.98
CA GLU A 273 16.12 -29.20 17.06
C GLU A 273 16.26 -28.28 15.81
N PRO A 274 17.48 -27.95 15.36
CA PRO A 274 17.73 -26.97 14.32
C PRO A 274 17.50 -27.57 12.93
N SER A 275 16.60 -26.98 12.15
CA SER A 275 16.40 -27.37 10.75
C SER A 275 17.53 -26.85 9.87
N THR A 276 18.24 -27.78 9.26
CA THR A 276 19.30 -27.57 8.28
C THR A 276 18.76 -27.03 6.95
N SER A 277 19.51 -26.07 6.41
CA SER A 277 19.63 -25.63 5.02
C SER A 277 18.80 -26.38 3.96
N ASN A 278 17.89 -25.66 3.31
CA ASN A 278 17.48 -25.97 1.93
C ASN A 278 18.09 -24.90 1.01
N GLN A 279 19.20 -25.26 0.35
CA GLN A 279 19.76 -24.52 -0.77
C GLN A 279 18.99 -24.91 -2.04
N GLY A 280 18.48 -23.93 -2.78
CA GLY A 280 17.92 -24.17 -4.12
C GLY A 280 16.73 -23.29 -4.50
N ALA A 281 16.87 -21.97 -4.42
CA ALA A 281 16.11 -21.03 -5.23
C ALA A 281 17.04 -19.85 -5.51
N ASP A 282 17.28 -19.55 -6.79
CA ASP A 282 18.05 -18.37 -7.19
C ASP A 282 17.42 -17.12 -6.54
N PRO A 283 18.24 -16.19 -5.99
CA PRO A 283 17.70 -15.02 -5.31
C PRO A 283 16.95 -14.15 -6.32
N ALA A 284 15.67 -13.90 -6.02
CA ALA A 284 14.90 -12.87 -6.70
C ALA A 284 15.63 -11.51 -6.52
N PRO A 285 15.73 -10.68 -7.57
CA PRO A 285 16.40 -9.40 -7.47
C PRO A 285 15.66 -8.48 -6.48
N ASP A 286 16.43 -7.70 -5.73
CA ASP A 286 15.95 -6.73 -4.75
C ASP A 286 15.16 -5.59 -5.44
N LEU A 287 13.83 -5.70 -5.43
CA LEU A 287 12.91 -4.75 -6.06
C LEU A 287 12.07 -4.03 -5.00
N THR A 288 12.70 -3.07 -4.32
CA THR A 288 12.02 -2.10 -3.45
C THR A 288 11.00 -1.24 -4.23
N PRO A 289 10.04 -0.54 -3.58
CA PRO A 289 9.16 0.40 -4.25
C PRO A 289 9.89 1.48 -5.09
N GLY A 290 11.11 1.85 -4.69
CA GLY A 290 11.99 2.73 -5.48
C GLY A 290 12.54 2.07 -6.75
N THR A 291 12.71 0.74 -6.76
CA THR A 291 13.14 -0.02 -7.94
C THR A 291 12.01 -0.22 -8.94
N ILE A 292 10.75 -0.23 -8.50
CA ILE A 292 9.57 -0.19 -9.40
C ILE A 292 9.47 1.18 -10.05
N ALA A 293 9.58 2.27 -9.27
CA ALA A 293 9.63 3.62 -9.82
C ALA A 293 10.83 3.79 -10.80
N ALA A 294 12.01 3.29 -10.45
CA ALA A 294 13.17 3.29 -11.35
C ALA A 294 12.96 2.41 -12.59
N GLY A 295 12.33 1.24 -12.48
CA GLY A 295 11.99 0.39 -13.62
C GLY A 295 10.98 1.02 -14.58
N ILE A 296 10.01 1.78 -14.04
CA ILE A 296 9.03 2.55 -14.81
C ILE A 296 9.69 3.77 -15.47
N VAL A 297 10.61 4.46 -14.78
CA VAL A 297 11.33 5.62 -15.32
C VAL A 297 12.38 5.21 -16.37
N VAL A 298 13.05 4.06 -16.21
CA VAL A 298 14.03 3.52 -17.19
C VAL A 298 13.36 3.11 -18.50
N ALA A 299 12.14 2.55 -18.47
CA ALA A 299 11.39 2.22 -19.68
C ALA A 299 11.04 3.46 -20.55
N GLY A 300 11.11 4.67 -19.99
CA GLY A 300 10.88 5.93 -20.70
C GLY A 300 12.14 6.68 -21.15
N ALA A 301 13.36 6.16 -20.94
CA ALA A 301 14.58 6.97 -21.05
C ALA A 301 15.74 6.40 -21.87
N VAL A 302 15.63 5.25 -22.54
CA VAL A 302 16.77 4.66 -23.28
C VAL A 302 16.74 5.03 -24.77
N GLU A 303 17.06 6.29 -25.08
CA GLU A 303 17.67 6.64 -26.35
C GLU A 303 19.13 7.04 -26.05
N SER A 304 20.08 6.17 -26.43
CA SER A 304 21.54 6.42 -26.46
C SER A 304 22.36 6.13 -25.19
N ALA A 305 22.69 4.86 -24.92
CA ALA A 305 23.98 4.43 -24.35
C ALA A 305 24.16 2.90 -24.51
N GLU A 306 25.34 2.44 -24.96
CA GLU A 306 25.61 1.03 -25.23
C GLU A 306 25.63 0.18 -23.94
N LEU A 307 24.85 -0.92 -23.97
CA LEU A 307 24.47 -1.79 -22.86
C LEU A 307 25.63 -2.54 -22.15
N GLY A 308 26.83 -2.55 -22.71
CA GLY A 308 27.94 -3.39 -22.22
C GLY A 308 28.59 -2.94 -20.91
N ASP A 309 28.68 -1.63 -20.68
CA ASP A 309 29.48 -1.10 -19.56
C ASP A 309 28.69 -0.99 -18.24
N VAL A 310 27.36 -0.92 -18.32
CA VAL A 310 26.45 -0.83 -17.16
C VAL A 310 26.24 -2.19 -16.50
N GLU A 311 26.21 -3.26 -17.30
CA GLU A 311 25.99 -4.62 -16.82
C GLU A 311 27.19 -5.17 -16.04
N PHE A 312 28.43 -4.78 -16.40
CA PHE A 312 29.65 -5.17 -15.69
C PHE A 312 29.80 -4.44 -14.35
N ALA A 313 29.50 -3.14 -14.28
CA ALA A 313 29.59 -2.35 -13.05
C ALA A 313 28.52 -2.75 -12.00
N SER A 314 27.34 -3.16 -12.46
CA SER A 314 26.24 -3.67 -11.61
C SER A 314 26.61 -5.00 -10.93
N ARG A 315 27.27 -5.92 -11.65
CA ARG A 315 27.66 -7.23 -11.12
C ARG A 315 28.79 -7.18 -10.10
N ASP A 316 29.81 -6.33 -10.29
CA ASP A 316 30.92 -6.20 -9.33
C ASP A 316 30.47 -5.51 -8.02
N ALA A 317 29.53 -4.57 -8.09
CA ALA A 317 28.97 -3.88 -6.92
C ALA A 317 28.13 -4.81 -6.02
N ALA A 318 27.40 -5.76 -6.62
CA ALA A 318 26.59 -6.73 -5.89
C ALA A 318 27.43 -7.81 -5.15
N ALA A 319 28.68 -8.01 -5.55
CA ALA A 319 29.54 -9.07 -5.00
C ALA A 319 30.47 -8.61 -3.86
N GLN A 320 30.82 -7.32 -3.76
CA GLN A 320 31.93 -6.85 -2.90
C GLN A 320 31.61 -5.68 -1.94
N GLY A 321 30.38 -5.15 -1.95
CA GLY A 321 29.94 -4.13 -1.00
C GLY A 321 30.35 -2.68 -1.32
N ALA A 322 30.00 -1.75 -0.44
CA ALA A 322 29.91 -0.30 -0.70
C ALA A 322 31.22 0.40 -1.17
N GLU A 323 32.40 -0.10 -0.75
CA GLU A 323 33.70 0.45 -1.18
C GLU A 323 34.03 0.11 -2.64
N ALA A 324 33.62 -1.07 -3.13
CA ALA A 324 33.81 -1.48 -4.52
C ALA A 324 32.87 -0.72 -5.48
N ALA A 325 31.64 -0.43 -5.02
CA ALA A 325 30.69 0.43 -5.73
C ALA A 325 31.21 1.87 -5.91
N GLN A 326 31.95 2.38 -4.91
CA GLN A 326 32.61 3.69 -4.99
C GLN A 326 33.73 3.69 -6.04
N ALA A 327 34.60 2.68 -6.05
CA ALA A 327 35.69 2.57 -7.04
C ALA A 327 35.18 2.37 -8.49
N ALA A 328 34.06 1.65 -8.66
CA ALA A 328 33.41 1.48 -9.97
C ALA A 328 32.77 2.79 -10.47
N THR A 329 32.15 3.55 -9.56
CA THR A 329 31.58 4.87 -9.85
C THR A 329 32.66 5.88 -10.22
N GLU A 330 33.79 5.90 -9.51
CA GLU A 330 34.94 6.77 -9.83
C GLU A 330 35.61 6.42 -11.17
N ARG A 331 35.66 5.13 -11.55
CA ARG A 331 36.12 4.71 -12.89
C ARG A 331 35.14 5.11 -14.00
N LEU A 332 33.84 4.95 -13.79
CA LEU A 332 32.81 5.37 -14.76
C LEU A 332 32.81 6.89 -14.97
N LEU A 333 33.05 7.66 -13.90
CA LEU A 333 33.23 9.11 -13.95
C LEU A 333 34.59 9.53 -14.57
N GLY A 334 35.64 8.70 -14.43
CA GLY A 334 36.98 8.96 -14.98
C GLY A 334 37.16 8.57 -16.46
N VAL A 335 36.36 7.63 -16.99
CA VAL A 335 36.37 7.21 -18.41
C VAL A 335 35.49 8.12 -19.27
N ALA A 336 34.49 8.78 -18.68
CA ALA A 336 33.72 9.84 -19.31
C ALA A 336 34.55 11.13 -19.40
N GLY A 337 35.56 11.12 -20.27
CA GLY A 337 36.23 12.33 -20.72
C GLY A 337 35.19 13.32 -21.22
N SER A 338 35.26 14.54 -20.68
CA SER A 338 34.37 15.66 -20.96
C SER A 338 33.94 15.76 -22.44
N ASP A 339 32.71 15.35 -22.74
CA ASP A 339 32.01 15.82 -23.93
C ASP A 339 31.72 17.33 -23.75
N ARG A 340 32.02 18.09 -24.79
CA ARG A 340 31.92 19.55 -24.88
C ARG A 340 30.51 20.12 -24.72
N ASN A 341 29.47 19.31 -24.50
CA ASN A 341 28.09 19.78 -24.31
C ASN A 341 27.51 19.66 -22.88
N GLY A 342 28.30 19.30 -21.87
CA GLY A 342 27.96 19.59 -20.47
C GLY A 342 26.61 19.08 -19.96
N ARG A 343 26.15 17.89 -20.37
CA ARG A 343 24.95 17.24 -19.82
C ARG A 343 25.30 15.85 -19.28
N VAL A 344 25.13 15.66 -17.96
CA VAL A 344 25.06 14.32 -17.36
C VAL A 344 23.83 14.25 -16.42
N PRO A 345 22.62 13.95 -16.94
CA PRO A 345 21.39 13.85 -16.13
C PRO A 345 21.39 12.62 -15.21
N ALA A 346 21.93 11.49 -15.70
CA ALA A 346 21.92 10.19 -15.01
C ALA A 346 22.77 10.17 -13.73
N ALA A 347 23.94 10.82 -13.73
CA ALA A 347 24.79 10.93 -12.55
C ALA A 347 24.13 11.77 -11.45
N SER A 348 23.33 12.77 -11.80
CA SER A 348 22.62 13.62 -10.82
C SER A 348 21.44 12.92 -10.15
N ALA A 349 20.80 11.99 -10.86
CA ALA A 349 19.68 11.19 -10.33
C ALA A 349 20.19 10.10 -9.39
N LEU A 350 21.28 9.42 -9.76
CA LEU A 350 21.91 8.41 -8.91
C LEU A 350 22.56 9.02 -7.66
N ALA A 351 23.22 10.18 -7.78
CA ALA A 351 23.75 10.93 -6.64
C ALA A 351 22.65 11.33 -5.65
N ARG A 352 21.49 11.80 -6.15
CA ARG A 352 20.33 12.14 -5.32
C ARG A 352 19.70 10.91 -4.64
N ALA A 353 19.68 9.76 -5.32
CA ALA A 353 19.21 8.51 -4.72
C ALA A 353 20.12 8.03 -3.58
N VAL A 354 21.45 8.14 -3.75
CA VAL A 354 22.45 7.80 -2.73
C VAL A 354 22.38 8.77 -1.54
N ASP A 355 22.21 10.07 -1.77
CA ASP A 355 22.09 11.05 -0.70
C ASP A 355 20.78 10.89 0.09
N ASN A 356 19.67 10.56 -0.58
CA ASN A 356 18.40 10.23 0.08
C ASN A 356 18.49 8.93 0.91
N TYR A 357 19.23 7.93 0.44
CA TYR A 357 19.47 6.70 1.19
C TYR A 357 20.32 6.97 2.45
N ARG A 358 21.38 7.78 2.33
CA ARG A 358 22.21 8.22 3.47
C ARG A 358 21.42 9.03 4.50
N ALA A 359 20.53 9.91 4.04
CA ALA A 359 19.67 10.70 4.92
C ALA A 359 18.68 9.82 5.72
N ARG A 360 18.18 8.74 5.12
CA ARG A 360 17.30 7.75 5.77
C ARG A 360 18.02 6.90 6.82
N GLN A 361 19.22 6.39 6.50
CA GLN A 361 20.06 5.67 7.48
C GLN A 361 20.40 6.54 8.70
N ALA A 362 20.75 7.81 8.48
CA ALA A 362 21.03 8.75 9.56
C ALA A 362 19.79 9.21 10.33
N PHE A 363 18.58 9.07 9.76
CA PHE A 363 17.31 9.33 10.45
C PHE A 363 16.94 8.14 11.34
N ASP A 364 17.04 6.90 10.82
CA ASP A 364 16.76 5.68 11.56
C ASP A 364 17.74 5.48 12.74
N GLU A 365 19.02 5.80 12.57
CA GLU A 365 20.00 5.78 13.68
C GLU A 365 19.71 6.81 14.78
N ARG A 366 19.08 7.95 14.44
CA ARG A 366 18.67 8.98 15.41
C ARG A 366 17.37 8.59 16.10
N SER A 367 16.38 8.12 15.34
CA SER A 367 15.12 7.60 15.87
C SER A 367 15.30 6.39 16.78
N HIS A 368 16.25 5.50 16.46
CA HIS A 368 16.59 4.35 17.30
C HIS A 368 17.30 4.78 18.60
N ARG A 369 18.17 5.80 18.55
CA ARG A 369 18.79 6.39 19.75
C ARG A 369 17.79 7.10 20.66
N ASP A 370 16.83 7.81 20.08
CA ASP A 370 15.78 8.52 20.83
C ASP A 370 14.79 7.53 21.49
N GLN A 371 14.47 6.42 20.84
CA GLN A 371 13.64 5.35 21.43
C GLN A 371 14.32 4.66 22.63
N LEU A 372 15.62 4.38 22.54
CA LEU A 372 16.39 3.80 23.65
C LEU A 372 16.55 4.79 24.83
N GLY A 373 16.60 6.10 24.55
CA GLY A 373 16.64 7.15 25.58
C GLY A 373 15.32 7.31 26.34
N VAL A 374 14.18 7.18 25.64
CA VAL A 374 12.84 7.31 26.24
C VAL A 374 12.46 6.07 27.07
N GLU A 375 12.88 4.86 26.68
CA GLU A 375 12.64 3.65 27.47
C GLU A 375 13.47 3.60 28.76
N SER A 376 14.68 4.17 28.75
CA SER A 376 15.55 4.26 29.92
C SER A 376 14.99 5.18 31.02
N ALA A 377 14.24 6.23 30.65
CA ALA A 377 13.63 7.17 31.59
C ALA A 377 12.35 6.62 32.25
N ARG A 378 11.69 5.60 31.67
CA ARG A 378 10.43 5.02 32.20
C ARG A 378 10.63 3.89 33.21
N ARG A 379 11.87 3.53 33.56
CA ARG A 379 12.22 2.45 34.52
C ARG A 379 12.89 2.93 35.82
N ALA A 380 12.53 4.10 36.34
CA ALA A 380 12.90 4.49 37.70
C ALA A 380 11.70 4.30 38.66
N PRO A 381 11.82 3.51 39.75
CA PRO A 381 10.72 3.31 40.69
C PRO A 381 10.62 4.49 41.67
N GLU A 382 9.45 5.12 41.76
CA GLU A 382 9.12 6.06 42.84
C GLU A 382 8.99 5.31 44.17
N GLN A 383 9.73 5.75 45.19
CA GLN A 383 9.64 5.26 46.56
C GLN A 383 8.40 5.84 47.29
N PRO A 384 7.75 5.10 48.20
CA PRO A 384 6.63 5.60 48.98
C PRO A 384 7.13 6.41 50.18
N ARG A 385 6.58 7.61 50.41
CA ARG A 385 6.76 8.34 51.68
C ARG A 385 5.63 8.01 52.65
N GLY A 386 6.04 7.57 53.83
CA GLY A 386 5.19 7.17 54.94
C GLY A 386 4.56 8.32 55.71
N ALA A 387 3.60 7.92 56.54
CA ALA A 387 2.78 8.71 57.44
C ALA A 387 3.59 9.36 58.59
N GLU A 388 3.12 10.52 59.04
CA GLU A 388 3.32 10.98 60.42
C GLU A 388 2.03 11.64 60.90
N LEU A 389 1.53 11.12 62.03
CA LEU A 389 0.41 11.61 62.83
C LEU A 389 0.98 12.57 63.87
N ASP A 390 0.36 13.74 64.06
CA ASP A 390 0.15 14.29 65.40
C ASP A 390 -0.95 15.38 65.38
N GLY A 391 -1.87 15.30 66.33
CA GLY A 391 -2.89 16.33 66.63
C GLY A 391 -2.30 17.47 67.49
N PRO A 392 -3.11 18.43 68.03
CA PRO A 392 -4.38 18.16 68.68
C PRO A 392 -5.56 19.14 68.41
N GLU A 393 -6.70 18.69 68.94
CA GLU A 393 -8.00 19.32 69.26
C GLU A 393 -8.12 20.84 69.41
N GLN A 394 -9.26 21.37 68.93
CA GLN A 394 -10.23 22.25 69.62
C GLN A 394 -11.45 22.44 68.69
N ASP A 395 -12.54 21.70 68.88
CA ASP A 395 -13.72 22.03 69.69
C ASP A 395 -14.27 23.45 69.45
N HIS A 396 -15.37 23.54 68.70
CA HIS A 396 -16.55 24.34 69.03
C HIS A 396 -17.73 23.90 68.17
N GLY A 397 -18.80 23.48 68.83
CA GLY A 397 -20.03 23.02 68.20
C GLY A 397 -21.05 24.11 67.85
N TYR A 398 -22.21 23.61 67.41
CA TYR A 398 -23.57 24.18 67.42
C TYR A 398 -24.20 24.49 66.05
N ASP A 399 -24.84 23.45 65.47
CA ASP A 399 -26.29 23.26 65.16
C ASP A 399 -27.24 24.45 64.84
N PRO A 400 -28.47 24.24 64.27
CA PRO A 400 -28.78 24.32 62.84
C PRO A 400 -30.06 25.18 62.57
N THR A 401 -30.72 24.96 61.43
CA THR A 401 -32.04 25.49 60.93
C THR A 401 -32.02 26.77 60.10
N ASP A 402 -32.19 26.62 58.77
CA ASP A 402 -33.39 27.00 58.01
C ASP A 402 -33.49 26.19 56.71
#